data_AF-A0A956CQ27-F1
#
_entry.id   AF-A0A956CQ27-F1
#
_cell.length_a   1.000
_cell.length_b   1.000
_cell.length_c   1.000
_cell.angle_alpha   90.00
_cell.angle_beta   90.00
_cell.angle_gamma   90.00
#
_symmetry.space_group_name_H-M   'P 1'
#
loop_
_entity.id
_entity.type
_entity.pdbx_description
1 polymer ?
#
loop_
_entity_poly.entity_id
_entity_poly.type
_entity_poly.pdbx_seq_one_letter_code
_entity_poly.pdbx_strand_id
1 'polypeptide(L)'
;FLDAVATAGDGSKVFSTSQAALNALSDAMFYVEKEVKDMKVGIPVGRTGCDDEICPEDVEAPFSGRSKEHILANLKGFELVFLGDAPGTDAEGFDDLLVSAGAEALATKIKGDITTSREALENVDGTLEEALVSDKQSVDDVYDAMNAFVRDLKTEFVSVLDLELPKRVEADAD
;
A
#
# COMPACT_ATOMS: atom_id res chain seq x y z
N PHE A 1 -4.99 -22.69 0.29
CA PHE A 1 -4.73 -21.37 -0.31
C PHE A 1 -3.28 -21.25 -0.73
N LEU A 2 -2.30 -21.45 0.16
CA LEU A 2 -0.86 -21.47 -0.19
C LEU A 2 -0.54 -22.42 -1.36
N ASP A 3 -0.96 -23.69 -1.28
CA ASP A 3 -0.75 -24.66 -2.38
C ASP A 3 -1.37 -24.18 -3.70
N ALA A 4 -2.49 -23.46 -3.65
CA ALA A 4 -3.17 -23.00 -4.84
C ALA A 4 -2.39 -21.87 -5.54
N VAL A 5 -1.73 -21.00 -4.78
CA VAL A 5 -0.81 -19.97 -5.31
C VAL A 5 0.46 -20.63 -5.81
N ALA A 6 1.06 -21.53 -5.03
CA ALA A 6 2.33 -22.19 -5.37
C ALA A 6 2.23 -23.09 -6.63
N THR A 7 1.05 -23.62 -6.93
CA THR A 7 0.78 -24.45 -8.12
C THR A 7 -0.01 -23.72 -9.21
N ALA A 8 -0.03 -22.38 -9.17
CA ALA A 8 -0.73 -21.57 -10.17
C ALA A 8 -0.16 -21.80 -11.58
N GLY A 9 -1.02 -22.12 -12.54
CA GLY A 9 -0.58 -22.56 -13.88
C GLY A 9 -0.05 -24.00 -13.97
N ASP A 10 0.11 -24.68 -12.83
CA ASP A 10 0.60 -26.06 -12.73
C ASP A 10 -0.32 -26.92 -11.84
N GLY A 11 -1.59 -27.01 -12.22
CA GLY A 11 -2.57 -27.91 -11.57
C GLY A 11 -3.40 -27.30 -10.45
N SER A 12 -3.19 -26.01 -10.11
CA SER A 12 -4.10 -25.29 -9.21
C SER A 12 -5.53 -25.25 -9.74
N LYS A 13 -6.50 -25.53 -8.86
CA LYS A 13 -7.94 -25.42 -9.16
C LYS A 13 -8.50 -24.01 -8.99
N VAL A 14 -7.72 -23.11 -8.39
CA VAL A 14 -8.12 -21.73 -8.10
C VAL A 14 -7.50 -20.78 -9.11
N PHE A 15 -6.20 -20.94 -9.39
CA PHE A 15 -5.45 -20.10 -10.31
C PHE A 15 -4.99 -20.94 -11.50
N SER A 16 -5.76 -20.88 -12.58
CA SER A 16 -5.46 -21.65 -13.81
C SER A 16 -4.18 -21.20 -14.52
N THR A 17 -3.66 -20.02 -14.20
CA THR A 17 -2.40 -19.47 -14.70
C THR A 17 -1.64 -18.77 -13.56
N SER A 18 -0.33 -18.62 -13.72
CA SER A 18 0.48 -17.80 -12.80
C SER A 18 0.03 -16.34 -12.80
N GLN A 19 -0.38 -15.80 -13.96
CA GLN A 19 -0.93 -14.44 -14.07
C GLN A 19 -2.19 -14.26 -13.20
N ALA A 20 -3.07 -15.26 -13.13
CA ALA A 20 -4.26 -15.18 -12.29
C ALA A 20 -3.91 -15.11 -10.79
N ALA A 21 -2.85 -15.79 -10.37
CA ALA A 21 -2.35 -15.68 -9.00
C ALA A 21 -1.69 -14.32 -8.74
N LEU A 22 -0.91 -13.80 -9.70
CA LEU A 22 -0.31 -12.46 -9.61
C LEU A 22 -1.38 -11.37 -9.54
N ASN A 23 -2.46 -11.47 -10.32
CA ASN A 23 -3.61 -10.56 -10.22
C ASN A 23 -4.26 -10.61 -8.84
N ALA A 24 -4.42 -11.79 -8.24
CA ALA A 24 -5.00 -11.91 -6.90
C ALA A 24 -4.07 -11.34 -5.79
N LEU A 25 -2.75 -11.52 -5.92
CA LEU A 25 -1.78 -10.94 -4.99
C LEU A 25 -1.70 -9.42 -5.14
N SER A 26 -1.63 -8.92 -6.38
CA SER A 26 -1.69 -7.48 -6.70
C SER A 26 -2.97 -6.86 -6.13
N ASP A 27 -4.13 -7.49 -6.36
CA ASP A 27 -5.39 -7.06 -5.77
C ASP A 27 -5.26 -6.92 -4.26
N ALA A 28 -4.80 -7.95 -3.55
CA ALA A 28 -4.55 -7.86 -2.11
C ALA A 28 -3.62 -6.69 -1.71
N MET A 29 -2.57 -6.41 -2.47
CA MET A 29 -1.66 -5.28 -2.23
C MET A 29 -2.36 -3.92 -2.31
N PHE A 30 -3.35 -3.75 -3.21
CA PHE A 30 -4.16 -2.53 -3.29
C PHE A 30 -5.06 -2.29 -2.07
N TYR A 31 -5.04 -3.15 -1.04
CA TYR A 31 -5.53 -2.78 0.30
C TYR A 31 -4.89 -1.48 0.80
N VAL A 32 -3.62 -1.26 0.47
CA VAL A 32 -2.89 -0.05 0.89
C VAL A 32 -3.45 1.24 0.29
N GLU A 33 -4.03 1.19 -0.92
CA GLU A 33 -4.67 2.35 -1.57
C GLU A 33 -5.90 2.79 -0.77
N LYS A 34 -6.87 1.89 -0.65
CA LYS A 34 -8.17 2.25 -0.11
C LYS A 34 -8.18 2.32 1.42
N GLU A 35 -7.68 1.27 2.04
CA GLU A 35 -7.90 1.04 3.47
C GLU A 35 -6.83 1.75 4.29
N VAL A 36 -5.60 1.86 3.78
CA VAL A 36 -4.49 2.47 4.52
C VAL A 36 -4.36 3.94 4.19
N LYS A 37 -4.10 4.28 2.93
CA LYS A 37 -3.92 5.67 2.52
C LYS A 37 -5.22 6.45 2.65
N ASP A 38 -6.29 6.02 1.98
CA ASP A 38 -7.52 6.83 1.93
C ASP A 38 -8.30 6.79 3.25
N MET A 39 -8.59 5.61 3.79
CA MET A 39 -9.41 5.50 5.00
C MET A 39 -8.68 5.85 6.29
N LYS A 40 -7.51 5.23 6.57
CA LYS A 40 -6.82 5.44 7.86
C LYS A 40 -6.04 6.75 7.98
N VAL A 41 -5.71 7.39 6.86
CA VAL A 41 -4.96 8.65 6.83
C VAL A 41 -5.74 9.76 6.14
N GLY A 42 -6.23 9.49 4.93
CA GLY A 42 -6.86 10.49 4.06
C GLY A 42 -8.16 11.07 4.61
N ILE A 43 -9.06 10.24 5.15
CA ILE A 43 -10.28 10.71 5.80
C ILE A 43 -9.94 11.55 7.04
N PRO A 44 -9.15 11.04 8.02
CA PRO A 44 -8.83 11.84 9.21
C PRO A 44 -8.16 13.18 8.92
N VAL A 45 -7.29 13.25 7.91
CA VAL A 45 -6.54 14.47 7.57
C VAL A 45 -7.24 15.37 6.54
N GLY A 46 -8.48 15.05 6.15
CA GLY A 46 -9.28 15.91 5.29
C GLY A 46 -8.91 15.87 3.80
N ARG A 47 -8.29 14.78 3.32
CA ARG A 47 -7.83 14.62 1.93
C ARG A 47 -8.84 13.90 1.04
N THR A 48 -9.71 13.08 1.63
CA THR A 48 -10.78 12.36 0.95
C THR A 48 -11.92 12.09 1.92
N GLY A 49 -13.16 12.05 1.45
CA GLY A 49 -14.30 11.57 2.26
C GLY A 49 -14.60 12.31 3.58
N CYS A 50 -14.03 13.49 3.79
CA CYS A 50 -14.21 14.33 4.98
C CYS A 50 -14.72 15.71 4.54
N ASP A 51 -15.79 16.19 5.19
CA ASP A 51 -16.43 17.48 4.86
C ASP A 51 -15.78 18.69 5.57
N ASP A 52 -14.87 18.41 6.52
CA ASP A 52 -14.15 19.40 7.34
C ASP A 52 -12.65 19.41 7.03
N GLU A 53 -11.88 20.30 7.68
CA GLU A 53 -10.42 20.37 7.51
C GLU A 53 -9.70 19.11 8.00
N ILE A 54 -10.24 18.50 9.07
CA ILE A 54 -9.84 17.21 9.63
C ILE A 54 -11.09 16.49 10.14
N CYS A 55 -11.08 15.15 10.12
CA CYS A 55 -12.13 14.30 10.67
C CYS A 55 -11.56 13.36 11.75
N PRO A 56 -11.20 13.88 12.95
CA PRO A 56 -10.53 13.11 13.99
C PRO A 56 -11.36 11.94 14.53
N GLU A 57 -12.69 11.97 14.39
CA GLU A 57 -13.60 10.89 14.74
C GLU A 57 -13.43 9.63 13.88
N ASP A 58 -12.88 9.77 12.68
CA ASP A 58 -12.65 8.67 11.73
C ASP A 58 -11.29 8.00 11.90
N VAL A 59 -10.49 8.43 12.88
CA VAL A 59 -9.23 7.75 13.21
C VAL A 59 -9.52 6.34 13.72
N GLU A 60 -8.88 5.33 13.14
CA GLU A 60 -8.98 3.94 13.58
C GLU A 60 -8.30 3.74 14.95
N ALA A 61 -8.96 3.00 15.85
CA ALA A 61 -8.45 2.65 17.18
C ALA A 61 -8.14 3.83 18.14
N PRO A 62 -8.99 4.88 18.20
CA PRO A 62 -8.63 6.15 18.82
C PRO A 62 -8.52 6.06 20.35
N PHE A 63 -9.25 5.13 20.97
CA PHE A 63 -9.19 4.91 22.41
C PHE A 63 -7.88 4.26 22.88
N SER A 64 -7.13 3.66 21.96
CA SER A 64 -5.85 3.01 22.26
C SER A 64 -4.63 3.83 21.83
N GLY A 65 -4.82 4.84 20.98
CA GLY A 65 -3.74 5.65 20.42
C GLY A 65 -2.77 4.85 19.54
N ARG A 66 -3.22 3.74 18.93
CA ARG A 66 -2.38 2.78 18.18
C ARG A 66 -2.49 2.89 16.66
N SER A 67 -3.13 3.94 16.17
CA SER A 67 -3.49 4.15 14.77
C SER A 67 -2.23 4.12 13.89
N LYS A 68 -1.14 4.76 14.35
CA LYS A 68 0.16 4.76 13.66
C LYS A 68 0.77 3.37 13.57
N GLU A 69 0.75 2.59 14.65
CA GLU A 69 1.29 1.24 14.66
C GLU A 69 0.52 0.31 13.72
N HIS A 70 -0.79 0.49 13.60
CA HIS A 70 -1.61 -0.28 12.66
C HIS A 70 -1.28 0.08 11.21
N ILE A 71 -1.18 1.37 10.89
CA ILE A 71 -0.77 1.85 9.56
C ILE A 71 0.64 1.34 9.22
N LEU A 72 1.59 1.42 10.16
CA LEU A 72 2.96 0.91 9.97
C LEU A 72 2.97 -0.61 9.73
N ALA A 73 2.12 -1.36 10.44
CA ALA A 73 1.97 -2.80 10.21
C ALA A 73 1.40 -3.11 8.82
N ASN A 74 0.47 -2.29 8.33
CA ASN A 74 -0.05 -2.43 6.97
C ASN A 74 1.02 -2.12 5.90
N LEU A 75 1.82 -1.07 6.08
CA LEU A 75 2.94 -0.75 5.19
C LEU A 75 3.99 -1.86 5.17
N LYS A 76 4.32 -2.45 6.33
CA LYS A 76 5.23 -3.60 6.42
C LYS A 76 4.67 -4.83 5.72
N GLY A 77 3.37 -5.11 5.87
CA GLY A 77 2.70 -6.19 5.16
C GLY A 77 2.77 -6.01 3.64
N PHE A 78 2.54 -4.79 3.15
CA PHE A 78 2.70 -4.46 1.74
C PHE A 78 4.15 -4.68 1.27
N GLU A 79 5.13 -4.18 2.01
CA GLU A 79 6.55 -4.30 1.69
C GLU A 79 7.00 -5.77 1.61
N LEU A 80 6.54 -6.63 2.52
CA LEU A 80 6.83 -8.07 2.48
C LEU A 80 6.32 -8.74 1.20
N VAL A 81 5.15 -8.34 0.70
CA VAL A 81 4.62 -8.90 -0.55
C VAL A 81 5.38 -8.33 -1.75
N PHE A 82 5.71 -7.03 -1.72
CA PHE A 82 6.42 -6.38 -2.80
C PHE A 82 7.85 -6.93 -2.98
N LEU A 83 8.55 -7.21 -1.88
CA LEU A 83 9.94 -7.71 -1.86
C LEU A 83 10.06 -9.23 -1.73
N GLY A 84 8.94 -9.95 -1.60
CA GLY A 84 8.92 -11.40 -1.35
C GLY A 84 9.21 -11.81 0.10
N ASP A 85 10.00 -11.03 0.85
CA ASP A 85 10.26 -11.18 2.29
C ASP A 85 10.78 -9.84 2.89
N ALA A 86 11.34 -9.85 4.09
CA ALA A 86 11.79 -8.66 4.79
C ALA A 86 12.90 -7.92 4.01
N PRO A 87 12.99 -6.58 4.10
CA PRO A 87 14.02 -5.81 3.40
C PRO A 87 15.44 -6.33 3.67
N GLY A 88 16.20 -6.55 2.59
CA GLY A 88 17.58 -7.05 2.67
C GLY A 88 17.71 -8.58 2.71
N THR A 89 16.60 -9.30 2.58
CA THR A 89 16.61 -10.74 2.28
C THR A 89 16.73 -10.97 0.77
N ASP A 90 17.25 -12.14 0.40
CA ASP A 90 17.28 -12.62 -0.98
C ASP A 90 16.04 -13.51 -1.18
N ALA A 91 14.96 -12.89 -1.64
CA ALA A 91 13.65 -13.52 -1.87
C ALA A 91 13.03 -12.93 -3.13
N GLU A 92 12.24 -13.72 -3.86
CA GLU A 92 11.60 -13.26 -5.10
C GLU A 92 10.30 -12.53 -4.80
N GLY A 93 10.27 -11.24 -5.14
CA GLY A 93 9.12 -10.35 -5.00
C GLY A 93 8.56 -9.83 -6.32
N PHE A 94 7.61 -8.90 -6.20
CA PHE A 94 7.12 -8.12 -7.34
C PHE A 94 8.19 -7.15 -7.87
N ASP A 95 9.14 -6.72 -7.04
CA ASP A 95 10.29 -5.93 -7.47
C ASP A 95 11.19 -6.73 -8.45
N ASP A 96 11.42 -8.02 -8.20
CA ASP A 96 12.18 -8.88 -9.13
C ASP A 96 11.43 -9.12 -10.44
N LEU A 97 10.09 -9.23 -10.40
CA LEU A 97 9.27 -9.31 -11.61
C LEU A 97 9.40 -8.02 -12.45
N LEU A 98 9.38 -6.85 -11.81
CA LEU A 98 9.61 -5.57 -12.48
C LEU A 98 11.01 -5.50 -13.11
N VAL A 99 12.04 -5.91 -12.38
CA VAL A 99 13.42 -5.96 -12.91
C VAL A 99 13.50 -6.89 -14.11
N SER A 100 12.89 -8.07 -14.03
CA SER A 100 12.83 -9.05 -15.11
C SER A 100 12.07 -8.54 -16.34
N ALA A 101 11.09 -7.66 -16.13
CA ALA A 101 10.36 -6.95 -17.18
C ALA A 101 11.09 -5.70 -17.73
N GLY A 102 12.30 -5.39 -17.23
CA GLY A 102 13.10 -4.24 -17.65
C GLY A 102 12.74 -2.92 -16.97
N ALA A 103 11.99 -2.96 -15.86
CA ALA A 103 11.51 -1.80 -15.10
C ALA A 103 12.24 -1.65 -13.74
N GLU A 104 13.55 -1.87 -13.70
CA GLU A 104 14.38 -1.74 -12.48
C GLU A 104 14.27 -0.36 -11.81
N ALA A 105 14.15 0.71 -12.61
CA ALA A 105 13.97 2.06 -12.09
C ALA A 105 12.64 2.21 -11.32
N LEU A 106 11.57 1.59 -11.82
CA LEU A 106 10.27 1.58 -11.15
C LEU A 106 10.32 0.76 -9.86
N ALA A 107 10.95 -0.42 -9.89
CA ALA A 107 11.13 -1.26 -8.71
C ALA A 107 11.88 -0.50 -7.59
N THR A 108 12.98 0.16 -7.96
CA THR A 108 13.77 0.99 -7.04
C THR A 108 12.96 2.16 -6.49
N LYS A 109 12.19 2.83 -7.35
CA LYS A 109 11.34 3.97 -6.96
C LYS A 109 10.27 3.55 -5.95
N ILE A 110 9.49 2.52 -6.26
CA ILE A 110 8.43 2.04 -5.37
C ILE A 110 9.02 1.63 -4.01
N LYS A 111 10.14 0.90 -3.99
CA LYS A 111 10.83 0.52 -2.74
C LYS A 111 11.26 1.75 -1.91
N GLY A 112 11.80 2.77 -2.56
CA GLY A 112 12.16 4.03 -1.90
C GLY A 112 10.95 4.77 -1.34
N ASP A 113 9.85 4.82 -2.08
CA ASP A 113 8.63 5.50 -1.67
C ASP A 113 7.89 4.77 -0.52
N ILE A 114 7.95 3.42 -0.47
CA ILE A 114 7.50 2.65 0.70
C ILE A 114 8.31 3.03 1.95
N THR A 115 9.64 3.08 1.82
CA THR A 115 10.54 3.47 2.92
C THR A 115 10.21 4.89 3.39
N THR A 116 10.06 5.83 2.46
CA THR A 116 9.69 7.22 2.73
C THR A 116 8.34 7.32 3.45
N SER A 117 7.35 6.53 3.05
CA SER A 117 6.03 6.49 3.70
C SER A 117 6.12 6.02 5.16
N ARG A 118 6.95 5.00 5.42
CA ARG A 118 7.18 4.49 6.77
C ARG A 118 7.90 5.52 7.64
N GLU A 119 8.95 6.14 7.11
CA GLU A 119 9.71 7.17 7.82
C GLU A 119 8.85 8.40 8.11
N ALA A 120 8.02 8.86 7.16
CA ALA A 120 7.08 9.95 7.38
C ALA A 120 6.16 9.66 8.57
N LEU A 121 5.60 8.45 8.64
CA LEU A 121 4.72 8.04 9.73
C LEU A 121 5.44 7.90 11.07
N GLU A 122 6.67 7.37 11.05
CA GLU A 122 7.51 7.23 12.26
C GLU A 122 7.91 8.61 12.83
N ASN A 123 8.05 9.63 11.97
CA ASN A 123 8.41 10.99 12.33
C ASN A 123 7.23 11.86 12.82
N VAL A 124 5.97 11.39 12.71
CA VAL A 124 4.84 12.09 13.31
C VAL A 124 4.99 12.06 14.84
N ASP A 125 4.99 13.21 15.50
CA ASP A 125 5.09 13.26 16.97
C ASP A 125 3.76 12.89 17.63
N GLY A 126 3.81 12.14 18.73
CA GLY A 126 2.61 11.73 19.47
C GLY A 126 1.74 10.69 18.76
N THR A 127 0.46 10.64 19.12
CA THR A 127 -0.55 9.83 18.43
C THR A 127 -1.05 10.52 17.15
N LEU A 128 -1.73 9.77 16.28
CA LEU A 128 -2.28 10.36 15.05
C LEU A 128 -3.32 11.44 15.35
N GLU A 129 -4.15 11.22 16.37
CA GLU A 129 -5.18 12.15 16.84
C GLU A 129 -4.57 13.45 17.37
N GLU A 130 -3.47 13.35 18.13
CA GLU A 130 -2.73 14.52 18.63
C GLU A 130 -2.11 15.30 17.47
N ALA A 131 -1.49 14.60 16.52
CA ALA A 131 -0.85 15.19 15.34
C ALA A 131 -1.86 15.91 14.44
N LEU A 132 -3.05 15.37 14.22
CA LEU A 132 -4.10 16.03 13.41
C LEU A 132 -4.42 17.46 13.89
N VAL A 133 -4.33 17.70 15.20
CA VAL A 133 -4.61 19.01 15.80
C VAL A 133 -3.35 19.87 15.96
N SER A 134 -2.23 19.27 16.33
CA SER A 134 -1.01 20.00 16.70
C SER A 134 -0.03 20.21 15.55
N ASP A 135 -0.04 19.30 14.57
CA ASP A 135 0.80 19.32 13.37
C ASP A 135 0.15 18.54 12.22
N LYS A 136 -0.97 19.06 11.70
CA LYS A 136 -1.70 18.45 10.57
C LYS A 136 -0.78 18.17 9.38
N GLN A 137 0.19 19.04 9.12
CA GLN A 137 1.10 18.91 7.99
C GLN A 137 1.90 17.60 8.05
N SER A 138 2.32 17.16 9.24
CA SER A 138 3.00 15.87 9.39
C SER A 138 2.14 14.69 8.93
N VAL A 139 0.82 14.75 9.11
CA VAL A 139 -0.12 13.71 8.67
C VAL A 139 -0.43 13.82 7.18
N ASP A 140 -0.49 15.05 6.63
CA ASP A 140 -0.58 15.28 5.18
C ASP A 140 0.65 14.72 4.46
N ASP A 141 1.85 14.90 5.02
CA ASP A 141 3.09 14.38 4.46
C ASP A 141 3.09 12.84 4.41
N VAL A 142 2.49 12.17 5.41
CA VAL A 142 2.25 10.72 5.37
C VAL A 142 1.34 10.33 4.22
N TYR A 143 0.23 11.05 4.03
CA TYR A 143 -0.71 10.79 2.93
C TYR A 143 -0.02 10.94 1.57
N ASP A 144 0.72 12.04 1.37
CA ASP A 144 1.39 12.33 0.11
C ASP A 144 2.52 11.33 -0.18
N ALA A 145 3.27 10.90 0.84
CA ALA A 145 4.27 9.84 0.70
C ALA A 145 3.64 8.51 0.26
N MET A 146 2.52 8.11 0.87
CA MET A 146 1.79 6.91 0.45
C MET A 146 1.25 7.03 -0.97
N ASN A 147 0.71 8.20 -1.31
CA ASN A 147 0.13 8.45 -2.63
C ASN A 147 1.17 8.32 -3.74
N ALA A 148 2.44 8.64 -3.47
CA ALA A 148 3.53 8.55 -4.44
C ALA A 148 3.71 7.13 -4.99
N PHE A 149 3.85 6.12 -4.12
CA PHE A 149 4.00 4.74 -4.60
C PHE A 149 2.68 4.16 -5.10
N VAL A 150 1.54 4.53 -4.51
CA VAL A 150 0.26 3.99 -4.97
C VAL A 150 -0.12 4.48 -6.37
N ARG A 151 0.20 5.73 -6.72
CA ARG A 151 0.04 6.20 -8.11
C ARG A 151 0.84 5.33 -9.08
N ASP A 152 2.06 4.98 -8.74
CA ASP A 152 2.91 4.11 -9.57
C ASP A 152 2.34 2.69 -9.64
N LEU A 153 1.74 2.17 -8.56
CA LEU A 153 0.99 0.92 -8.58
C LEU A 153 -0.16 0.96 -9.59
N LYS A 154 -0.97 2.01 -9.57
CA LYS A 154 -2.15 2.19 -10.43
C LYS A 154 -1.81 2.39 -11.90
N THR A 155 -0.56 2.74 -12.21
CA THR A 155 -0.14 3.15 -13.56
C THR A 155 0.92 2.20 -14.11
N GLU A 156 2.18 2.46 -13.81
CA GLU A 156 3.31 1.76 -14.42
C GLU A 156 3.38 0.30 -13.96
N PHE A 157 3.14 0.00 -12.68
CA PHE A 157 3.22 -1.36 -12.15
C PHE A 157 2.22 -2.32 -12.81
N VAL A 158 0.93 -1.94 -12.83
CA VAL A 158 -0.10 -2.75 -13.49
C VAL A 158 0.17 -2.88 -14.99
N SER A 159 0.67 -1.83 -15.64
CA SER A 159 0.99 -1.86 -17.06
C SER A 159 2.18 -2.74 -17.40
N VAL A 160 3.26 -2.68 -16.61
CA VAL A 160 4.51 -3.41 -16.87
C VAL A 160 4.33 -4.91 -16.65
N LEU A 161 3.55 -5.29 -15.64
CA LEU A 161 3.35 -6.69 -15.26
C LEU A 161 2.07 -7.31 -15.84
N ASP A 162 1.37 -6.59 -16.73
CA ASP A 162 0.09 -7.00 -17.33
C ASP A 162 -0.95 -7.42 -16.28
N LEU A 163 -1.03 -6.64 -15.20
CA LEU A 163 -1.94 -6.89 -14.08
C LEU A 163 -3.27 -6.18 -14.30
N GLU A 164 -4.33 -6.79 -13.78
CA GLU A 164 -5.65 -6.17 -13.74
C GLU A 164 -5.70 -5.14 -12.60
N LEU A 165 -6.17 -3.93 -12.91
CA LEU A 165 -6.46 -2.95 -11.86
C LEU A 165 -7.64 -3.47 -11.01
N PRO A 166 -7.50 -3.51 -9.68
CA PRO A 166 -8.57 -3.99 -8.83
C PRO A 166 -9.84 -3.17 -8.89
N LYS A 167 -10.99 -3.86 -8.85
CA LYS A 167 -12.32 -3.22 -8.75
C LYS A 167 -12.46 -2.26 -7.57
N ARG A 168 -11.76 -2.54 -6.46
CA ARG A 168 -11.76 -1.67 -5.27
C ARG A 168 -11.16 -0.28 -5.54
N VAL A 169 -10.34 -0.16 -6.57
CA VAL A 169 -9.66 1.07 -7.01
C VAL A 169 -10.39 1.73 -8.17
N GLU A 170 -11.05 0.94 -9.03
CA GLU A 170 -11.88 1.44 -10.14
C GLU A 170 -13.02 2.36 -9.67
N ALA A 171 -13.53 2.19 -8.44
CA ALA A 171 -14.58 3.03 -7.88
C ALA A 171 -14.14 4.49 -7.57
N ASP A 172 -12.83 4.76 -7.50
CA ASP A 172 -12.28 6.11 -7.23
C ASP A 172 -11.86 6.85 -8.53
N ALA A 173 -12.22 6.32 -9.70
CA ALA A 173 -11.93 6.92 -11.01
C ALA A 173 -13.10 7.72 -11.62
N ASP A 174 -14.18 7.95 -10.85
CA ASP A 174 -15.38 8.71 -11.24
C ASP A 174 -15.43 10.12 -10.61
#